data_AF-A0A535SGU8-F1
#
_entry.id   AF-A0A535SGU8-F1
#
_cell.length_a   1.000
_cell.length_b   1.000
_cell.length_c   1.000
_cell.angle_alpha   90.00
_cell.angle_beta   90.00
_cell.angle_gamma   90.00
#
_symmetry.space_group_name_H-M   'P 1'
#
loop_
_entity.id
_entity.type
_entity.pdbx_description
1 polymer ?
#
loop_
_entity_poly.entity_id
_entity_poly.type
_entity_poly.pdbx_seq_one_letter_code
_entity_poly.pdbx_strand_id
1 'polypeptide(L)'
;MQLTEQHVIDRNDQRYAVIDAAAFKSKNLYNAALYLIRQAYIFEGRYIGSYEKAISKKGLKQGVIQPSMLPISIKTQHKHIDQVRIVPRNGYYVVEVIYTKEPIQANVDSSFCVGIDLGVTNLAAIASNREGFVPRLVNGRPVKAWNQWYNKRMKELKKKLPKEDRERVTKQMERITNTRNRRIDHYLHTASKRIVDFLVENGIGTVLIGKNPLWKQESGMSRQNNQNFVSIPHARFIDMLTYKAALVGIQVEIREESYTSKASFLDLDPIPTYTPHDEEEHIFSGKRIGRRNRLYRTKDGRKICADINGNRKISEKLRLTQKRLA
;
A
#
# COMPACT_ATOMS: atom_id res chain seq x y z
N MET A 1 -8.65 -15.30 5.18
CA MET A 1 -8.40 -13.84 5.12
C MET A 1 -9.43 -13.18 4.20
N GLN A 2 -9.94 -11.99 4.53
CA GLN A 2 -10.90 -11.26 3.68
C GLN A 2 -10.19 -10.57 2.50
N LEU A 3 -10.71 -10.75 1.30
CA LEU A 3 -10.27 -10.11 0.06
C LEU A 3 -11.42 -9.35 -0.59
N THR A 4 -11.07 -8.37 -1.44
CA THR A 4 -12.05 -7.54 -2.13
C THR A 4 -11.80 -7.53 -3.63
N GLU A 5 -12.81 -7.93 -4.41
CA GLU A 5 -12.89 -7.65 -5.85
C GLU A 5 -13.58 -6.27 -6.05
N GLN A 6 -13.05 -5.43 -6.94
CA GLN A 6 -13.56 -4.08 -7.17
C GLN A 6 -14.03 -3.89 -8.63
N HIS A 7 -15.28 -3.45 -8.81
CA HIS A 7 -15.81 -3.02 -10.10
C HIS A 7 -16.00 -1.51 -10.11
N VAL A 8 -15.35 -0.82 -11.05
CA VAL A 8 -15.45 0.64 -11.20
C VAL A 8 -16.60 0.98 -12.15
N ILE A 9 -17.59 1.71 -11.64
CA ILE A 9 -18.74 2.22 -12.40
C ILE A 9 -18.57 3.72 -12.61
N ASP A 10 -18.07 4.13 -13.78
CA ASP A 10 -17.92 5.55 -14.11
C ASP A 10 -19.21 6.16 -14.69
N ARG A 11 -19.22 7.47 -14.92
CA ARG A 11 -20.42 8.22 -15.36
C ARG A 11 -20.95 7.81 -16.74
N ASN A 12 -20.15 7.14 -17.56
CA ASN A 12 -20.55 6.68 -18.88
C ASN A 12 -21.10 5.25 -18.84
N ASP A 13 -20.97 4.54 -17.72
CA ASP A 13 -21.57 3.22 -17.53
C ASP A 13 -23.09 3.35 -17.35
N GLN A 14 -23.86 2.53 -18.07
CA GLN A 14 -25.32 2.50 -18.00
C GLN A 14 -25.87 2.30 -16.57
N ARG A 15 -25.09 1.68 -15.68
CA ARG A 15 -25.47 1.44 -14.28
C ARG A 15 -25.31 2.67 -13.39
N TYR A 16 -24.57 3.69 -13.84
CA TYR A 16 -24.22 4.84 -13.00
C TYR A 16 -25.45 5.62 -12.52
N ALA A 17 -26.35 6.00 -13.43
CA ALA A 17 -27.49 6.86 -13.10
C ALA A 17 -28.41 6.22 -12.04
N VAL A 18 -28.62 4.90 -12.15
CA VAL A 18 -29.41 4.12 -11.20
C VAL A 18 -28.74 4.09 -9.83
N ILE A 19 -27.42 3.81 -9.78
CA ILE A 19 -26.66 3.78 -8.53
C ILE A 19 -26.65 5.16 -7.88
N ASP A 20 -26.45 6.21 -8.66
CA ASP A 20 -26.39 7.59 -8.17
C ASP A 20 -27.72 8.03 -7.55
N ALA A 21 -28.83 7.76 -8.24
CA ALA A 21 -30.17 8.04 -7.73
C ALA A 21 -30.47 7.26 -6.43
N ALA A 22 -30.09 5.98 -6.37
CA ALA A 22 -30.28 5.17 -5.17
C ALA A 22 -29.38 5.60 -4.01
N ALA A 23 -28.12 5.93 -4.27
CA ALA A 23 -27.19 6.45 -3.27
C ALA A 23 -27.67 7.80 -2.71
N PHE A 24 -28.18 8.68 -3.57
CA PHE A 24 -28.77 9.95 -3.15
C PHE A 24 -30.00 9.73 -2.26
N LYS A 25 -30.93 8.85 -2.66
CA LYS A 25 -32.10 8.47 -1.84
C LYS A 25 -31.69 7.83 -0.51
N SER A 26 -30.70 6.93 -0.52
CA SER A 26 -30.18 6.28 0.69
C SER A 26 -29.53 7.28 1.64
N LYS A 27 -28.77 8.27 1.13
CA LYS A 27 -28.19 9.33 1.94
C LYS A 27 -29.29 10.19 2.57
N ASN A 28 -30.31 10.54 1.81
CA ASN A 28 -31.45 11.30 2.33
C ASN A 28 -32.20 10.50 3.40
N LEU A 29 -32.42 9.21 3.18
CA LEU A 29 -33.03 8.31 4.16
C LEU A 29 -32.19 8.20 5.43
N TYR A 30 -30.88 8.02 5.31
CA TYR A 30 -29.96 8.00 6.46
C TYR A 30 -30.01 9.32 7.24
N ASN A 31 -29.96 10.45 6.54
CA ASN A 31 -30.03 11.77 7.16
C ASN A 31 -31.38 12.00 7.86
N ALA A 32 -32.49 11.58 7.24
CA ALA A 32 -33.82 11.65 7.83
C ALA A 32 -33.95 10.74 9.07
N ALA A 33 -33.47 9.49 8.98
CA ALA A 33 -33.45 8.56 10.10
C ALA A 33 -32.56 9.09 11.25
N LEU A 34 -31.37 9.62 10.95
CA LEU A 34 -30.48 10.21 11.94
C LEU A 34 -31.11 11.45 12.59
N TYR A 35 -31.83 12.28 11.82
CA TYR A 35 -32.58 13.41 12.36
C TYR A 35 -33.65 12.92 13.34
N LEU A 36 -34.48 11.94 12.96
CA LEU A 36 -35.53 11.39 13.81
C LEU A 36 -34.97 10.71 15.08
N ILE A 37 -33.90 9.92 14.97
CA ILE A 37 -33.20 9.31 16.12
C ILE A 37 -32.69 10.40 17.07
N ARG A 38 -32.12 11.49 16.54
CA ARG A 38 -31.67 12.63 17.36
C ARG A 38 -32.84 13.33 18.04
N GLN A 39 -33.95 13.57 17.35
CA GLN A 39 -35.14 14.19 17.95
C GLN A 39 -35.69 13.32 19.09
N ALA A 40 -35.88 12.02 18.86
CA ALA A 40 -36.35 11.08 19.89
C ALA A 40 -35.38 10.99 21.08
N TYR A 41 -34.07 11.02 20.84
CA TYR A 41 -33.08 11.00 21.92
C TYR A 41 -33.10 12.30 22.74
N ILE A 42 -33.18 13.46 22.07
CA ILE A 42 -33.11 14.78 22.71
C ILE A 42 -34.40 15.12 23.46
N PHE A 43 -35.57 14.84 22.87
CA PHE A 43 -36.86 15.27 23.40
C PHE A 43 -37.61 14.18 24.16
N GLU A 44 -37.32 12.90 23.88
CA GLU A 44 -38.04 11.76 24.47
C GLU A 44 -37.11 10.81 25.26
N GLY A 45 -35.80 11.05 25.26
CA GLY A 45 -34.81 10.21 25.96
C GLY A 45 -34.65 8.80 25.39
N ARG A 46 -35.14 8.53 24.17
CA ARG A 46 -35.23 7.18 23.59
C ARG A 46 -34.26 6.99 22.43
N TYR A 47 -33.53 5.86 22.43
CA TYR A 47 -32.66 5.46 21.31
C TYR A 47 -33.35 4.41 20.43
N ILE A 48 -33.35 4.62 19.11
CA ILE A 48 -34.00 3.73 18.13
C ILE A 48 -32.90 2.99 17.33
N GLY A 49 -32.80 1.67 17.48
CA GLY A 49 -31.81 0.81 16.81
C GLY A 49 -32.18 0.39 15.38
N SER A 50 -31.19 0.01 14.56
CA SER A 50 -31.34 -0.30 13.12
C SER A 50 -31.04 -1.76 12.73
N TYR A 51 -31.68 -2.20 11.63
CA TYR A 51 -31.79 -3.57 11.11
C TYR A 51 -30.62 -4.06 10.23
N GLU A 52 -30.37 -5.39 10.23
CA GLU A 52 -29.39 -6.09 9.39
C GLU A 52 -30.05 -7.01 8.32
N LYS A 53 -29.64 -6.87 7.04
CA LYS A 53 -29.45 -7.90 5.97
C LYS A 53 -29.76 -7.34 4.56
N ALA A 54 -28.83 -7.49 3.60
CA ALA A 54 -29.01 -6.97 2.23
C ALA A 54 -28.26 -7.73 1.11
N ILE A 55 -28.46 -9.05 0.95
CA ILE A 55 -27.96 -9.78 -0.25
C ILE A 55 -28.99 -10.81 -0.74
N SER A 56 -29.28 -10.80 -2.05
CA SER A 56 -30.12 -11.81 -2.73
C SER A 56 -29.35 -13.11 -2.98
N LYS A 57 -29.83 -14.24 -2.41
CA LYS A 57 -29.16 -15.56 -2.51
C LYS A 57 -29.32 -16.25 -3.88
N LYS A 58 -30.27 -15.84 -4.72
CA LYS A 58 -30.64 -16.55 -5.97
C LYS A 58 -29.70 -16.24 -7.15
N GLY A 59 -29.26 -14.99 -7.32
CA GLY A 59 -28.34 -14.57 -8.40
C GLY A 59 -26.91 -15.08 -8.21
N LEU A 60 -26.46 -15.24 -6.97
CA LEU A 60 -25.11 -15.64 -6.62
C LEU A 60 -24.69 -17.00 -7.22
N LYS A 61 -25.64 -17.93 -7.35
CA LYS A 61 -25.39 -19.27 -7.97
C LYS A 61 -25.04 -19.20 -9.45
N GLN A 62 -25.38 -18.10 -10.14
CA GLN A 62 -25.11 -17.88 -11.56
C GLN A 62 -23.89 -16.98 -11.80
N GLY A 63 -23.11 -16.67 -10.76
CA GLY A 63 -21.97 -15.74 -10.87
C GLY A 63 -22.39 -14.29 -11.08
N VAL A 64 -23.61 -13.92 -10.70
CA VAL A 64 -24.14 -12.57 -10.83
C VAL A 64 -24.57 -12.04 -9.47
N ILE A 65 -24.00 -10.91 -9.08
CA ILE A 65 -24.41 -10.17 -7.90
C ILE A 65 -25.47 -9.17 -8.34
N GLN A 66 -26.62 -9.24 -7.68
CA GLN A 66 -27.68 -8.26 -7.78
C GLN A 66 -28.00 -7.76 -6.37
N PRO A 67 -27.51 -6.56 -5.99
CA PRO A 67 -27.85 -5.96 -4.70
C PRO A 67 -29.37 -5.78 -4.58
N SER A 68 -29.90 -6.04 -3.39
CA SER A 68 -31.34 -5.95 -3.14
C SER A 68 -31.87 -4.57 -3.52
N MET A 69 -33.02 -4.53 -4.20
CA MET A 69 -33.71 -3.30 -4.61
C MET A 69 -32.93 -2.39 -5.57
N LEU A 70 -31.83 -2.86 -6.17
CA LEU A 70 -31.13 -2.18 -7.24
C LEU A 70 -31.25 -2.99 -8.54
N PRO A 71 -31.67 -2.40 -9.68
CA PRO A 71 -31.71 -3.07 -10.97
C PRO A 71 -30.30 -3.08 -11.61
N ILE A 72 -29.28 -3.42 -10.83
CA ILE A 72 -27.90 -3.55 -11.30
C ILE A 72 -27.44 -4.99 -11.17
N SER A 73 -26.79 -5.50 -12.21
CA SER A 73 -26.17 -6.80 -12.23
C SER A 73 -24.66 -6.66 -12.43
N ILE A 74 -23.90 -7.42 -11.64
CA ILE A 74 -22.44 -7.42 -11.66
C ILE A 74 -21.97 -8.86 -11.74
N LYS A 75 -21.24 -9.19 -12.79
CA LYS A 75 -20.63 -10.50 -12.94
C LYS A 75 -19.45 -10.61 -11.98
N THR A 76 -19.39 -11.71 -11.24
CA THR A 76 -18.28 -12.07 -10.35
C THR A 76 -17.92 -13.53 -10.59
N GLN A 77 -16.64 -13.85 -10.40
CA GLN A 77 -16.13 -15.21 -10.43
C GLN A 77 -16.27 -15.95 -9.08
N HIS A 78 -16.63 -15.24 -8.01
CA HIS A 78 -16.67 -15.79 -6.65
C HIS A 78 -18.06 -16.35 -6.31
N LYS A 79 -18.09 -17.60 -5.82
CA LYS A 79 -19.33 -18.29 -5.43
C LYS A 79 -19.72 -18.06 -3.97
N HIS A 80 -18.74 -17.87 -3.10
CA HIS A 80 -18.91 -17.59 -1.68
C HIS A 80 -18.52 -16.13 -1.44
N ILE A 81 -19.50 -15.30 -1.08
CA ILE A 81 -19.33 -13.86 -0.88
C ILE A 81 -19.84 -13.54 0.51
N ASP A 82 -19.01 -12.84 1.28
CA ASP A 82 -19.33 -12.42 2.64
C ASP A 82 -20.17 -11.16 2.61
N GLN A 83 -19.80 -10.20 1.75
CA GLN A 83 -20.47 -8.92 1.67
C GLN A 83 -20.30 -8.25 0.30
N VAL A 84 -21.30 -7.50 -0.13
CA VAL A 84 -21.20 -6.59 -1.28
C VAL A 84 -21.43 -5.17 -0.79
N ARG A 85 -20.54 -4.24 -1.14
CA ARG A 85 -20.63 -2.82 -0.77
C ARG A 85 -20.59 -1.95 -2.01
N ILE A 86 -21.34 -0.86 -2.01
CA ILE A 86 -21.24 0.19 -3.02
C ILE A 86 -20.59 1.38 -2.34
N VAL A 87 -19.36 1.70 -2.75
CA VAL A 87 -18.55 2.76 -2.17
C VAL A 87 -18.57 3.97 -3.12
N PRO A 88 -19.17 5.10 -2.72
CA PRO A 88 -19.08 6.32 -3.50
C PRO A 88 -17.63 6.83 -3.53
N ARG A 89 -17.15 7.19 -4.72
CA ARG A 89 -15.89 7.90 -4.93
C ARG A 89 -16.16 9.18 -5.69
N ASN A 90 -15.16 10.07 -5.76
CA ASN A 90 -15.28 11.30 -6.53
C ASN A 90 -15.49 10.96 -8.02
N GLY A 91 -16.74 11.06 -8.45
CA GLY A 91 -17.16 11.00 -9.85
C GLY A 91 -17.34 9.59 -10.40
N TYR A 92 -17.36 8.57 -9.55
CA TYR A 92 -17.64 7.18 -9.90
C TYR A 92 -18.03 6.38 -8.64
N TYR A 93 -18.62 5.21 -8.82
CA TYR A 93 -18.88 4.26 -7.74
C TYR A 93 -17.96 3.05 -7.86
N VAL A 94 -17.59 2.47 -6.73
CA VAL A 94 -16.88 1.18 -6.68
C VAL A 94 -17.80 0.17 -6.04
N VAL A 95 -18.09 -0.92 -6.74
CA VAL A 95 -18.74 -2.06 -6.11
C VAL A 95 -17.67 -3.02 -5.63
N GLU A 96 -17.61 -3.19 -4.32
CA GLU A 96 -16.68 -4.04 -3.60
C GLU A 96 -17.37 -5.36 -3.27
N VAL A 97 -16.80 -6.45 -3.74
CA VAL A 97 -17.25 -7.81 -3.47
C VAL A 97 -16.25 -8.44 -2.51
N ILE A 98 -16.65 -8.60 -1.25
CA ILE A 98 -15.81 -9.10 -0.17
C ILE A 98 -16.05 -10.59 0.00
N TYR A 99 -14.98 -11.36 -0.01
CA TYR A 99 -15.02 -12.81 0.15
C TYR A 99 -13.84 -13.30 0.99
N THR A 100 -14.06 -14.40 1.71
CA THR A 100 -13.02 -15.05 2.48
C THR A 100 -12.27 -16.03 1.60
N LYS A 101 -10.94 -15.91 1.62
CA LYS A 101 -10.02 -16.83 0.96
C LYS A 101 -9.13 -17.49 2.00
N GLU A 102 -9.08 -18.82 1.96
CA GLU A 102 -8.15 -19.59 2.77
C GLU A 102 -6.72 -19.52 2.21
N PRO A 103 -5.69 -19.37 3.06
CA PRO A 103 -4.30 -19.41 2.64
C PRO A 103 -3.93 -20.75 2.00
N ILE A 104 -3.21 -20.71 0.88
CA ILE A 104 -2.65 -21.89 0.22
C ILE A 104 -1.15 -21.87 0.51
N GLN A 105 -0.71 -22.71 1.44
CA GLN A 105 0.69 -22.74 1.86
C GLN A 105 1.60 -23.15 0.70
N ALA A 106 2.56 -22.29 0.36
CA ALA A 106 3.60 -22.62 -0.60
C ALA A 106 4.74 -23.40 0.10
N ASN A 107 5.58 -24.07 -0.69
CA ASN A 107 6.78 -24.73 -0.18
C ASN A 107 7.86 -23.67 0.09
N VAL A 108 7.83 -23.09 1.29
CA VAL A 108 8.76 -22.04 1.74
C VAL A 108 9.39 -22.41 3.06
N ASP A 109 10.62 -21.96 3.28
CA ASP A 109 11.34 -22.18 4.54
C ASP A 109 11.49 -20.87 5.32
N SER A 110 10.95 -20.85 6.54
CA SER A 110 11.01 -19.72 7.47
C SER A 110 12.43 -19.35 7.89
N SER A 111 13.41 -20.24 7.75
CA SER A 111 14.83 -19.99 7.99
C SER A 111 15.43 -19.00 6.97
N PHE A 112 14.94 -19.05 5.72
CA PHE A 112 15.33 -18.11 4.68
C PHE A 112 14.52 -16.83 4.80
N CYS A 113 15.23 -15.73 4.96
CA CYS A 113 14.67 -14.41 5.10
C CYS A 113 15.10 -13.48 3.97
N VAL A 114 14.21 -12.55 3.64
CA VAL A 114 14.46 -11.47 2.69
C VAL A 114 14.28 -10.13 3.38
N GLY A 115 15.22 -9.23 3.17
CA GLY A 115 15.07 -7.81 3.47
C GLY A 115 14.45 -7.10 2.28
N ILE A 116 13.42 -6.29 2.55
CA ILE A 116 12.85 -5.34 1.60
C ILE A 116 13.04 -3.92 2.13
N ASP A 117 13.82 -3.14 1.40
CA ASP A 117 14.01 -1.70 1.58
C ASP A 117 13.15 -0.94 0.57
N LEU A 118 12.36 0.02 1.04
CA LEU A 118 11.39 0.75 0.21
C LEU A 118 11.93 2.12 -0.17
N GLY A 119 11.78 2.49 -1.45
CA GLY A 119 12.32 3.74 -1.97
C GLY A 119 11.51 4.35 -3.11
N VAL A 120 11.99 5.47 -3.63
CA VAL A 120 11.27 6.25 -4.66
C VAL A 120 11.66 5.81 -6.07
N THR A 121 12.96 5.73 -6.37
CA THR A 121 13.40 5.37 -7.72
C THR A 121 13.43 3.87 -7.93
N ASN A 122 13.88 3.15 -6.91
CA ASN A 122 13.67 1.72 -6.77
C ASN A 122 12.56 1.61 -5.72
N LEU A 123 11.38 1.16 -6.15
CA LEU A 123 10.20 1.03 -5.28
C LEU A 123 10.52 0.12 -4.10
N ALA A 124 11.22 -0.98 -4.40
CA ALA A 124 11.72 -1.94 -3.43
C ALA A 124 13.09 -2.44 -3.88
N ALA A 125 14.04 -2.55 -2.95
CA ALA A 125 15.25 -3.33 -3.12
C ALA A 125 15.12 -4.60 -2.29
N ILE A 126 15.46 -5.75 -2.87
CA ILE A 126 15.22 -7.07 -2.29
C ILE A 126 16.56 -7.79 -2.20
N ALA A 127 16.92 -8.25 -1.02
CA ALA A 127 18.09 -9.11 -0.78
C ALA A 127 17.71 -10.26 0.16
N SER A 128 18.47 -11.35 0.17
CA SER A 128 18.23 -12.51 1.04
C SER A 128 19.51 -12.96 1.75
N ASN A 129 19.36 -13.74 2.83
CA ASN A 129 20.44 -14.57 3.41
C ASN A 129 20.65 -15.90 2.67
N ARG A 130 19.74 -16.29 1.77
CA ARG A 130 19.83 -17.57 1.07
C ARG A 130 21.03 -17.57 0.11
N GLU A 131 21.84 -18.62 0.19
CA GLU A 131 22.95 -18.81 -0.74
C GLU A 131 22.46 -18.93 -2.19
N GLY A 132 23.18 -18.32 -3.12
CA GLY A 132 22.79 -18.26 -4.54
C GLY A 132 21.65 -17.29 -4.87
N PHE A 133 21.08 -16.59 -3.88
CA PHE A 133 20.03 -15.61 -4.14
C PHE A 133 20.57 -14.37 -4.86
N VAL A 134 19.96 -14.02 -5.99
CA VAL A 134 20.31 -12.82 -6.75
C VAL A 134 19.43 -11.64 -6.31
N PRO A 135 19.99 -10.55 -5.75
CA PRO A 135 19.23 -9.37 -5.36
C PRO A 135 18.43 -8.77 -6.51
N ARG A 136 17.23 -8.25 -6.21
CA ARG A 136 16.33 -7.64 -7.19
C ARG A 136 15.98 -6.21 -6.82
N LEU A 137 15.87 -5.37 -7.85
CA LEU A 137 15.37 -4.00 -7.72
C LEU A 137 14.03 -3.90 -8.46
N VAL A 138 13.01 -3.41 -7.76
CA VAL A 138 11.69 -3.16 -8.32
C VAL A 138 11.64 -1.70 -8.76
N ASN A 139 11.29 -1.46 -10.02
CA ASN A 139 11.43 -0.15 -10.64
C ASN A 139 10.37 0.87 -10.13
N GLY A 140 10.76 1.88 -9.36
CA GLY A 140 9.86 2.96 -8.92
C GLY A 140 9.71 4.13 -9.90
N ARG A 141 10.48 4.16 -10.99
CA ARG A 141 10.49 5.27 -11.96
C ARG A 141 9.12 5.55 -12.59
N PRO A 142 8.29 4.56 -12.98
CA PRO A 142 6.96 4.82 -13.54
C PRO A 142 6.07 5.59 -12.56
N VAL A 143 6.02 5.17 -11.30
CA VAL A 143 5.23 5.83 -10.23
C VAL A 143 5.71 7.27 -10.03
N LYS A 144 7.04 7.46 -9.97
CA LYS A 144 7.66 8.78 -9.88
C LYS A 144 7.27 9.68 -11.06
N ALA A 145 7.37 9.17 -12.29
CA ALA A 145 7.04 9.93 -13.49
C ALA A 145 5.56 10.34 -13.54
N TRP A 146 4.64 9.44 -13.17
CA TRP A 146 3.21 9.76 -13.10
C TRP A 146 2.91 10.82 -12.05
N ASN A 147 3.53 10.75 -10.87
CA ASN A 147 3.39 11.76 -9.82
C ASN A 147 3.95 13.12 -10.26
N GLN A 148 5.10 13.15 -10.94
CA GLN A 148 5.67 14.38 -11.48
C GLN A 148 4.77 15.04 -12.52
N TRP A 149 4.27 14.26 -13.49
CA TRP A 149 3.33 14.75 -14.49
C TRP A 149 2.04 15.27 -13.84
N TYR A 150 1.48 14.52 -12.88
CA TYR A 150 0.30 14.92 -12.14
C TYR A 150 0.50 16.25 -11.43
N ASN A 151 1.59 16.40 -10.66
CA ASN A 151 1.87 17.63 -9.92
C ASN A 151 2.03 18.84 -10.85
N LYS A 152 2.74 18.66 -11.98
CA LYS A 152 2.90 19.70 -13.00
C LYS A 152 1.54 20.09 -13.58
N ARG A 153 0.73 19.10 -13.99
CA ARG A 153 -0.57 19.34 -14.62
C ARG A 153 -1.57 19.98 -13.67
N MET A 154 -1.61 19.56 -12.41
CA MET A 154 -2.48 20.14 -11.39
C MET A 154 -2.12 21.61 -11.12
N LYS A 155 -0.82 21.95 -11.08
CA LYS A 155 -0.35 23.33 -10.95
C LYS A 155 -0.78 24.20 -12.12
N GLU A 156 -0.67 23.70 -13.35
CA GLU A 156 -1.14 24.40 -14.55
C GLU A 156 -2.64 24.66 -14.52
N LEU A 157 -3.45 23.64 -14.16
CA LEU A 157 -4.90 23.77 -14.11
C LEU A 157 -5.36 24.74 -13.02
N LYS A 158 -4.77 24.67 -11.82
CA LYS A 158 -5.07 25.63 -10.74
C LYS A 158 -4.71 27.06 -11.12
N LYS A 159 -3.64 27.27 -11.89
CA LYS A 159 -3.25 28.62 -12.35
C LYS A 159 -4.25 29.25 -13.33
N LYS A 160 -4.98 28.43 -14.10
CA LYS A 160 -6.01 28.90 -15.04
C LYS A 160 -7.32 29.30 -14.35
N LEU A 161 -7.51 28.94 -13.08
CA LEU A 161 -8.68 29.33 -12.31
C LEU A 161 -8.52 30.77 -11.76
N PRO A 162 -9.63 31.53 -11.65
CA PRO A 162 -9.68 32.76 -10.88
C PRO A 162 -9.09 32.55 -9.47
N LYS A 163 -8.48 33.58 -8.88
CA LYS A 163 -7.77 33.44 -7.59
C LYS A 163 -8.68 32.86 -6.48
N GLU A 164 -9.92 33.33 -6.44
CA GLU A 164 -10.99 32.88 -5.54
C GLU A 164 -11.37 31.39 -5.70
N ASP A 165 -11.19 30.84 -6.90
CA ASP A 165 -11.61 29.48 -7.26
C ASP A 165 -10.45 28.46 -7.21
N ARG A 166 -9.24 28.85 -6.78
CA ARG A 166 -8.05 27.97 -6.83
C ARG A 166 -8.11 26.74 -5.92
N GLU A 167 -8.98 26.77 -4.91
CA GLU A 167 -9.25 25.63 -4.05
C GLU A 167 -10.36 24.72 -4.58
N ARG A 168 -11.09 25.16 -5.62
CA ARG A 168 -12.11 24.35 -6.26
C ARG A 168 -11.50 23.18 -7.04
N VAL A 169 -12.10 22.00 -6.89
CA VAL A 169 -11.78 20.83 -7.72
C VAL A 169 -12.69 20.82 -8.93
N THR A 170 -12.11 20.93 -10.12
CA THR A 170 -12.85 20.82 -11.39
C THR A 170 -13.02 19.36 -11.82
N LYS A 171 -14.00 19.09 -12.69
CA LYS A 171 -14.22 17.75 -13.29
C LYS A 171 -12.97 17.24 -14.02
N GLN A 172 -12.19 18.13 -14.63
CA GLN A 172 -10.94 17.75 -15.30
C GLN A 172 -9.87 17.30 -14.30
N MET A 173 -9.72 18.05 -13.20
CA MET A 173 -8.79 17.72 -12.11
C MET A 173 -9.15 16.39 -11.43
N GLU A 174 -10.45 16.17 -11.22
CA GLU A 174 -11.01 14.91 -10.70
C GLU A 174 -10.64 13.71 -11.59
N ARG A 175 -10.87 13.80 -12.92
CA ARG A 175 -10.51 12.75 -13.88
C ARG A 175 -9.01 12.43 -13.87
N ILE A 176 -8.17 13.46 -13.85
CA ILE A 176 -6.71 13.31 -13.80
C ILE A 176 -6.29 12.61 -12.50
N THR A 177 -6.86 13.01 -11.36
CA THR A 177 -6.60 12.41 -10.06
C THR A 177 -6.99 10.94 -10.02
N ASN A 178 -8.19 10.61 -10.50
CA ASN A 178 -8.69 9.24 -10.55
C ASN A 178 -7.84 8.35 -11.46
N THR A 179 -7.43 8.85 -12.62
CA THR A 179 -6.56 8.13 -13.56
C THR A 179 -5.20 7.83 -12.94
N ARG A 180 -4.58 8.82 -12.29
CA ARG A 180 -3.32 8.63 -11.56
C ARG A 180 -3.46 7.58 -10.47
N ASN A 181 -4.50 7.70 -9.64
CA ASN A 181 -4.73 6.77 -8.52
C ASN A 181 -4.86 5.34 -9.01
N ARG A 182 -5.66 5.08 -10.07
CA ARG A 182 -5.83 3.75 -10.65
C ARG A 182 -4.53 3.18 -11.22
N ARG A 183 -3.72 4.00 -11.91
CA ARG A 183 -2.42 3.58 -12.45
C ARG A 183 -1.43 3.18 -11.35
N ILE A 184 -1.31 4.02 -10.32
CA ILE A 184 -0.44 3.74 -9.17
C ILE A 184 -0.92 2.47 -8.46
N ASP A 185 -2.21 2.36 -8.20
CA ASP A 185 -2.80 1.22 -7.51
C ASP A 185 -2.54 -0.10 -8.26
N HIS A 186 -2.84 -0.13 -9.56
CA HIS A 186 -2.58 -1.29 -10.43
C HIS A 186 -1.08 -1.66 -10.44
N TYR A 187 -0.20 -0.67 -10.50
CA TYR A 187 1.24 -0.90 -10.46
C TYR A 187 1.68 -1.55 -9.14
N LEU A 188 1.21 -1.03 -8.00
CA LEU A 188 1.55 -1.55 -6.67
C LEU A 188 0.98 -2.96 -6.45
N HIS A 189 -0.23 -3.24 -6.93
CA HIS A 189 -0.80 -4.59 -6.92
C HIS A 189 0.05 -5.56 -7.77
N THR A 190 0.45 -5.16 -8.97
CA THR A 190 1.24 -6.00 -9.85
C THR A 190 2.64 -6.25 -9.28
N ALA A 191 3.30 -5.20 -8.79
CA ALA A 191 4.61 -5.29 -8.16
C ALA A 191 4.60 -6.18 -6.92
N SER A 192 3.66 -5.98 -6.00
CA SER A 192 3.57 -6.79 -4.78
C SER A 192 3.27 -8.27 -5.07
N LYS A 193 2.44 -8.57 -6.08
CA LYS A 193 2.18 -9.96 -6.49
C LYS A 193 3.44 -10.61 -7.07
N ARG A 194 4.12 -9.93 -8.00
CA ARG A 194 5.37 -10.43 -8.59
C ARG A 194 6.47 -10.65 -7.56
N ILE A 195 6.56 -9.79 -6.54
CA ILE A 195 7.50 -9.98 -5.43
C ILE A 195 7.16 -11.27 -4.69
N VAL A 196 5.91 -11.46 -4.27
CA VAL A 196 5.51 -12.67 -3.54
C VAL A 196 5.75 -13.93 -4.37
N ASP A 197 5.43 -13.91 -5.66
CA ASP A 197 5.68 -15.05 -6.55
C ASP A 197 7.18 -15.37 -6.65
N PHE A 198 8.01 -14.34 -6.82
CA PHE A 198 9.46 -14.49 -6.81
C PHE A 198 10.01 -15.04 -5.48
N LEU A 199 9.43 -14.65 -4.34
CA LEU A 199 9.84 -15.18 -3.04
C LEU A 199 9.49 -16.65 -2.87
N VAL A 200 8.31 -17.06 -3.36
CA VAL A 200 7.89 -18.47 -3.38
C VAL A 200 8.83 -19.30 -4.26
N GLU A 201 9.16 -18.83 -5.47
CA GLU A 201 10.12 -19.49 -6.37
C GLU A 201 11.50 -19.68 -5.72
N ASN A 202 11.89 -18.75 -4.85
CA ASN A 202 13.15 -18.80 -4.10
C ASN A 202 12.99 -19.40 -2.70
N GLY A 203 11.87 -20.09 -2.41
CA GLY A 203 11.61 -20.80 -1.15
C GLY A 203 11.76 -19.94 0.11
N ILE A 204 11.51 -18.63 0.03
CA ILE A 204 11.69 -17.70 1.14
C ILE A 204 10.43 -17.70 2.02
N GLY A 205 10.57 -18.02 3.31
CA GLY A 205 9.45 -18.06 4.25
C GLY A 205 9.26 -16.81 5.10
N THR A 206 10.29 -15.94 5.23
CA THR A 206 10.15 -14.68 5.98
C THR A 206 10.55 -13.43 5.18
N VAL A 207 9.72 -12.39 5.23
CA VAL A 207 10.02 -11.05 4.72
C VAL A 207 10.16 -10.07 5.87
N LEU A 208 11.26 -9.32 5.85
CA LEU A 208 11.55 -8.24 6.78
C LEU A 208 11.38 -6.91 6.03
N ILE A 209 10.40 -6.10 6.44
CA ILE A 209 10.14 -4.79 5.86
C ILE A 209 10.49 -3.71 6.86
N GLY A 210 11.07 -2.66 6.32
CA GLY A 210 11.54 -1.52 7.09
C GLY A 210 10.53 -0.43 7.02
N LYS A 211 10.20 0.15 8.17
CA LYS A 211 9.31 1.28 8.22
C LYS A 211 9.90 2.29 9.18
N ASN A 212 10.37 3.41 8.64
CA ASN A 212 10.69 4.54 9.49
C ASN A 212 9.38 5.30 9.82
N PRO A 213 9.05 5.51 11.10
CA PRO A 213 7.86 6.25 11.52
C PRO A 213 7.79 7.66 10.90
N LEU A 214 8.96 8.27 10.65
CA LEU A 214 9.10 9.61 10.07
C LEU A 214 8.92 9.64 8.54
N TRP A 215 8.50 8.56 7.89
CA TRP A 215 8.21 8.56 6.44
C TRP A 215 7.18 9.59 5.97
N LYS A 216 6.31 10.08 6.87
CA LYS A 216 5.33 11.14 6.58
C LYS A 216 5.73 12.51 7.10
N GLN A 217 6.65 12.58 8.06
CA GLN A 217 7.12 13.83 8.64
C GLN A 217 8.46 14.20 8.01
N GLU A 218 8.81 15.47 8.07
CA GLU A 218 9.94 16.06 7.35
C GLU A 218 11.27 15.51 7.88
N SER A 219 11.63 14.28 7.48
CA SER A 219 13.01 13.84 7.53
C SER A 219 13.86 14.88 6.78
N GLY A 220 15.04 15.22 7.28
CA GLY A 220 15.96 16.27 6.79
C GLY A 220 16.51 16.04 5.37
N MET A 221 15.70 15.54 4.45
CA MET A 221 15.92 15.45 3.03
C MET A 221 15.53 16.77 2.34
N SER A 222 16.06 16.99 1.14
CA SER A 222 15.67 18.16 0.33
C SER A 222 14.17 18.14 0.02
N ARG A 223 13.55 19.33 -0.03
CA ARG A 223 12.12 19.55 -0.31
C ARG A 223 11.59 18.74 -1.49
N GLN A 224 12.40 18.58 -2.54
CA GLN A 224 12.04 17.82 -3.73
C GLN A 224 11.98 16.30 -3.49
N ASN A 225 12.86 15.75 -2.64
CA ASN A 225 12.84 14.33 -2.29
C ASN A 225 11.68 14.01 -1.34
N ASN A 226 11.40 14.87 -0.36
CA ASN A 226 10.24 14.73 0.51
C ASN A 226 8.94 14.72 -0.28
N GLN A 227 8.77 15.65 -1.23
CA GLN A 227 7.58 15.69 -2.08
C GLN A 227 7.40 14.38 -2.89
N ASN A 228 8.48 13.83 -3.43
CA ASN A 228 8.41 12.58 -4.19
C ASN A 228 8.11 11.38 -3.27
N PHE A 229 8.73 11.31 -2.09
CA PHE A 229 8.57 10.23 -1.13
C PHE A 229 7.17 10.21 -0.53
N VAL A 230 6.68 11.35 -0.04
CA VAL A 230 5.31 11.51 0.50
C VAL A 230 4.25 11.19 -0.55
N SER A 231 4.55 11.38 -1.84
CA SER A 231 3.62 11.10 -2.93
C SER A 231 3.46 9.61 -3.28
N ILE A 232 4.34 8.73 -2.80
CA ILE A 232 4.26 7.28 -3.01
C ILE A 232 3.59 6.64 -1.79
N PRO A 233 2.51 5.86 -1.98
CA PRO A 233 1.78 5.29 -0.85
C PRO A 233 2.46 4.01 -0.34
N HIS A 234 3.65 4.14 0.26
CA HIS A 234 4.43 3.02 0.80
C HIS A 234 3.65 2.17 1.80
N ALA A 235 2.85 2.77 2.68
CA ALA A 235 1.99 2.03 3.61
C ALA A 235 1.05 1.06 2.87
N ARG A 236 0.37 1.54 1.82
CA ARG A 236 -0.51 0.68 1.01
C ARG A 236 0.25 -0.44 0.33
N PHE A 237 1.48 -0.19 -0.10
CA PHE A 237 2.32 -1.22 -0.71
C PHE A 237 2.74 -2.30 0.30
N ILE A 238 3.04 -1.91 1.55
CA ILE A 238 3.31 -2.85 2.65
C ILE A 238 2.08 -3.69 2.95
N ASP A 239 0.90 -3.07 3.04
CA ASP A 239 -0.36 -3.80 3.27
C ASP A 239 -0.59 -4.84 2.16
N MET A 240 -0.35 -4.44 0.90
CA MET A 240 -0.47 -5.32 -0.26
C MET A 240 0.51 -6.49 -0.25
N LEU A 241 1.76 -6.25 0.14
CA LEU A 241 2.75 -7.31 0.31
C LEU A 241 2.35 -8.26 1.44
N THR A 242 1.94 -7.71 2.59
CA THR A 242 1.60 -8.45 3.80
C THR A 242 0.46 -9.42 3.55
N TYR A 243 -0.66 -8.96 2.99
CA TYR A 243 -1.79 -9.84 2.76
C TYR A 243 -1.49 -10.90 1.70
N LYS A 244 -0.73 -10.56 0.64
CA LYS A 244 -0.38 -11.53 -0.42
C LYS A 244 0.60 -12.58 0.06
N ALA A 245 1.57 -12.19 0.87
CA ALA A 245 2.52 -13.09 1.51
C ALA A 245 1.79 -14.05 2.46
N ALA A 246 0.89 -13.53 3.30
CA ALA A 246 0.09 -14.35 4.21
C ALA A 246 -0.76 -15.40 3.48
N LEU A 247 -1.29 -15.08 2.29
CA LEU A 247 -2.04 -16.04 1.47
C LEU A 247 -1.22 -17.23 0.98
N VAL A 248 0.11 -17.10 0.95
CA VAL A 248 1.03 -18.16 0.50
C VAL A 248 1.89 -18.73 1.63
N GLY A 249 1.60 -18.38 2.88
CA GLY A 249 2.36 -18.87 4.03
C GLY A 249 3.65 -18.12 4.35
N ILE A 250 3.92 -17.01 3.67
CA ILE A 250 5.10 -16.19 3.94
C ILE A 250 4.79 -15.21 5.08
N GLN A 251 5.63 -15.23 6.13
CA GLN A 251 5.52 -14.31 7.26
C GLN A 251 6.13 -12.95 6.91
N VAL A 252 5.43 -11.85 7.25
CA VAL A 252 5.94 -10.49 7.08
C VAL A 252 6.12 -9.83 8.45
N GLU A 253 7.35 -9.42 8.76
CA GLU A 253 7.69 -8.65 9.95
C GLU A 253 8.03 -7.21 9.56
N ILE A 254 7.38 -6.24 10.21
CA ILE A 254 7.69 -4.81 10.04
C ILE A 254 8.58 -4.37 11.20
N ARG A 255 9.72 -3.74 10.92
CA ARG A 255 10.66 -3.22 11.93
C ARG A 255 10.99 -1.74 11.72
N GLU A 256 11.35 -1.06 12.80
CA GLU A 256 11.79 0.34 12.79
C GLU A 256 13.20 0.49 12.19
N GLU A 257 13.42 1.54 11.40
CA GLU A 257 14.67 1.75 10.63
C GLU A 257 15.30 3.12 10.86
N SER A 258 15.89 3.30 12.03
CA SER A 258 16.80 4.42 12.24
C SER A 258 18.22 4.03 11.78
N TYR A 259 18.93 4.96 11.11
CA TYR A 259 20.36 4.85 10.73
C TYR A 259 20.82 3.83 9.66
N THR A 260 19.91 3.15 8.96
CA THR A 260 20.23 2.05 8.01
C THR A 260 21.06 2.43 6.77
N SER A 261 21.13 3.71 6.39
CA SER A 261 21.81 4.15 5.15
C SER A 261 23.32 4.42 5.26
N LYS A 262 23.87 4.37 6.47
CA LYS A 262 25.30 4.63 6.76
C LYS A 262 26.08 3.35 7.09
N ALA A 263 25.46 2.41 7.80
CA ALA A 263 26.03 1.12 8.18
C ALA A 263 26.28 0.19 6.98
N SER A 264 27.35 -0.59 7.04
CA SER A 264 27.67 -1.59 6.02
C SER A 264 26.96 -2.92 6.29
N PHE A 265 26.29 -3.46 5.27
CA PHE A 265 25.65 -4.78 5.35
C PHE A 265 26.68 -5.92 5.37
N LEU A 266 27.69 -5.85 4.51
CA LEU A 266 28.69 -6.92 4.39
C LEU A 266 29.68 -6.94 5.57
N ASP A 267 29.91 -5.78 6.19
CA ASP A 267 30.86 -5.66 7.31
C ASP A 267 30.18 -5.88 8.68
N LEU A 268 28.87 -6.17 8.71
CA LEU A 268 28.08 -6.47 9.91
C LEU A 268 28.15 -5.37 11.00
N ASP A 269 28.23 -4.10 10.60
CA ASP A 269 28.35 -2.95 11.52
C ASP A 269 27.25 -2.98 12.62
N PRO A 270 27.54 -2.62 13.88
CA PRO A 270 26.49 -2.45 14.88
C PRO A 270 25.57 -1.26 14.49
N ILE A 271 24.25 -1.41 14.67
CA ILE A 271 23.32 -0.27 14.59
C ILE A 271 22.78 0.00 15.98
N PRO A 272 22.92 1.25 16.45
CA PRO A 272 22.26 1.72 17.67
C PRO A 272 20.79 2.02 17.40
N THR A 273 19.95 1.71 18.36
CA THR A 273 18.54 2.14 18.35
C THR A 273 18.53 3.66 18.53
N TYR A 274 17.86 4.39 17.63
CA TYR A 274 17.76 5.84 17.79
C TYR A 274 16.97 6.18 19.05
N THR A 275 17.64 6.84 20.01
CA THR A 275 16.93 7.61 21.02
C THR A 275 17.02 9.10 20.65
N PRO A 276 15.94 9.89 20.83
CA PRO A 276 15.93 11.32 20.48
C PRO A 276 17.01 12.17 21.18
N HIS A 277 17.70 11.62 22.18
CA HIS A 277 18.73 12.26 22.99
C HIS A 277 20.09 11.54 22.92
N ASP A 278 20.31 10.64 21.95
CA ASP A 278 21.63 10.05 21.73
C ASP A 278 22.60 11.10 21.14
N GLU A 279 23.60 11.47 21.93
CA GLU A 279 24.73 12.33 21.51
C GLU A 279 25.92 11.50 20.98
N GLU A 280 25.81 10.16 20.93
CA GLU A 280 26.90 9.30 20.48
C GLU A 280 27.14 9.40 18.96
N GLU A 281 28.36 9.78 18.57
CA GLU A 281 28.80 9.71 17.17
C GLU A 281 29.06 8.25 16.76
N HIS A 282 28.14 7.67 15.99
CA HIS A 282 28.30 6.32 15.48
C HIS A 282 29.17 6.27 14.21
N ILE A 283 30.32 5.60 14.31
CA ILE A 283 31.25 5.37 13.22
C ILE A 283 30.89 4.05 12.51
N PHE A 284 30.65 4.13 11.21
CA PHE A 284 30.37 2.98 10.34
C PHE A 284 31.58 2.64 9.48
N SER A 285 31.76 1.35 9.16
CA SER A 285 32.97 0.87 8.48
C SER A 285 33.00 1.20 6.99
N GLY A 286 31.84 1.36 6.36
CA GLY A 286 31.72 1.69 4.94
C GLY A 286 31.27 3.12 4.68
N LYS A 287 31.34 3.53 3.40
CA LYS A 287 30.99 4.88 2.95
C LYS A 287 30.18 4.86 1.68
N ARG A 288 29.07 5.60 1.67
CA ARG A 288 28.27 5.85 0.46
C ARG A 288 29.04 6.75 -0.51
N ILE A 289 29.30 6.27 -1.73
CA ILE A 289 29.98 7.03 -2.80
C ILE A 289 28.93 7.87 -3.54
N GLY A 290 28.49 8.95 -2.89
CA GLY A 290 27.59 9.96 -3.49
C GLY A 290 26.15 9.49 -3.72
N ARG A 291 25.19 10.43 -3.66
CA ARG A 291 23.76 10.13 -3.90
C ARG A 291 23.43 9.85 -5.38
N ARG A 292 24.20 10.39 -6.33
CA ARG A 292 23.98 10.19 -7.78
C ARG A 292 24.38 8.81 -8.27
N ASN A 293 25.51 8.27 -7.78
CA ASN A 293 26.05 7.01 -8.28
C ASN A 293 25.39 5.79 -7.64
N ARG A 294 24.70 5.97 -6.49
CA ARG A 294 23.99 4.90 -5.76
C ARG A 294 24.88 3.70 -5.42
N LEU A 295 26.16 3.97 -5.22
CA LEU A 295 27.14 2.98 -4.81
C LEU A 295 27.45 3.16 -3.32
N TYR A 296 27.64 2.04 -2.65
CA TYR A 296 28.18 1.94 -1.32
C TYR A 296 29.52 1.23 -1.39
N ARG A 297 30.52 1.74 -0.68
CA ARG A 297 31.84 1.11 -0.56
C ARG A 297 31.98 0.53 0.82
N THR A 298 32.21 -0.77 0.88
CA THR A 298 32.48 -1.54 2.10
C THR A 298 33.92 -1.32 2.59
N LYS A 299 34.22 -1.80 3.80
CA LYS A 299 35.55 -1.65 4.42
C LYS A 299 36.67 -2.19 3.55
N ASP A 300 36.43 -3.32 2.88
CA ASP A 300 37.36 -3.99 1.97
C ASP A 300 37.41 -3.39 0.55
N GLY A 301 36.72 -2.26 0.32
CA GLY A 301 36.77 -1.52 -0.94
C GLY A 301 35.81 -2.00 -2.03
N ARG A 302 35.05 -3.09 -1.82
CA ARG A 302 34.02 -3.53 -2.78
C ARG A 302 32.94 -2.46 -2.95
N LYS A 303 32.42 -2.35 -4.17
CA LYS A 303 31.33 -1.41 -4.51
C LYS A 303 30.05 -2.18 -4.76
N ILE A 304 29.03 -1.92 -3.94
CA ILE A 304 27.70 -2.53 -4.05
C ILE A 304 26.62 -1.46 -4.25
N CYS A 305 25.43 -1.87 -4.68
CA CYS A 305 24.30 -0.94 -4.76
C CYS A 305 23.93 -0.46 -3.35
N ALA A 306 23.83 0.85 -3.16
CA ALA A 306 23.46 1.45 -1.87
C ALA A 306 22.05 1.04 -1.42
N ASP A 307 21.13 0.81 -2.37
CA ASP A 307 19.76 0.36 -2.07
C ASP A 307 19.75 -1.12 -1.66
N ILE A 308 20.70 -1.94 -2.15
CA ILE A 308 20.88 -3.33 -1.70
C ILE A 308 21.56 -3.35 -0.33
N ASN A 309 22.55 -2.49 -0.09
CA ASN A 309 23.18 -2.34 1.23
C ASN A 309 22.15 -1.94 2.31
N GLY A 310 21.09 -1.21 1.93
CA GLY A 310 19.98 -0.87 2.81
C GLY A 310 19.19 -2.08 3.34
N ASN A 311 19.29 -3.26 2.73
CA ASN A 311 18.61 -4.50 3.16
C ASN A 311 19.28 -5.19 4.36
N ARG A 312 19.68 -4.40 5.35
CA ARG A 312 20.44 -4.84 6.51
C ARG A 312 19.66 -5.70 7.51
N LYS A 313 18.33 -5.77 7.38
CA LYS A 313 17.44 -6.59 8.24
C LYS A 313 17.83 -8.07 8.25
N ILE A 314 18.38 -8.52 7.13
CA ILE A 314 18.88 -9.88 6.94
C ILE A 314 20.03 -10.17 7.90
N SER A 315 20.97 -9.24 8.09
CA SER A 315 22.13 -9.46 8.95
C SER A 315 21.77 -9.48 10.43
N GLU A 316 20.79 -8.68 10.87
CA GLU A 316 20.28 -8.77 12.25
C GLU A 316 19.56 -10.09 12.52
N LYS A 317 18.72 -10.57 11.59
CA LYS A 317 18.03 -11.87 11.74
C LYS A 317 19.04 -13.03 11.70
N LEU A 318 20.06 -12.96 10.84
CA LEU A 318 21.19 -13.89 10.86
C LEU A 318 21.91 -13.90 12.22
N ARG A 319 22.23 -12.73 12.78
CA ARG A 319 22.90 -12.60 14.09
C ARG A 319 22.06 -13.17 15.25
N LEU A 320 20.75 -12.92 15.24
CA LEU A 320 19.81 -13.48 16.22
C LEU A 320 19.69 -15.01 16.11
N THR A 321 19.73 -15.55 14.89
CA THR A 321 19.66 -16.99 14.64
C THR A 321 20.94 -17.67 15.12
N GLN A 322 22.10 -17.09 14.85
CA GLN A 322 23.40 -17.60 15.34
C GLN A 322 23.50 -17.57 16.88
N LYS A 323 22.98 -16.52 17.53
CA LYS A 323 22.92 -16.44 19.01
C LYS A 323 21.96 -17.45 19.67
N ARG A 324 20.97 -17.96 18.96
CA ARG A 324 20.05 -19.00 19.47
C ARG A 324 20.61 -20.41 19.32
N LEU A 325 21.64 -20.58 18.49
CA LEU A 325 22.31 -21.85 18.21
C LEU A 325 23.61 -22.02 19.01
N ALA A 326 24.01 -21.02 19.78
CA ALA A 326 25.19 -21.00 20.66
C ALA A 326 24.74 -20.96 22.12
#